data_AF-D8LQE5-F1
#
_entry.id   AF-D8LQE5-F1
#
_cell.length_a   1.000
_cell.length_b   1.000
_cell.length_c   1.000
_cell.angle_alpha   90.00
_cell.angle_beta   90.00
_cell.angle_gamma   90.00
#
_symmetry.space_group_name_H-M   'P 1'
#
loop_
_entity.id
_entity.type
_entity.pdbx_description
1 polymer ?
#
loop_
_entity_poly.entity_id
_entity_poly.type
_entity_poly.pdbx_seq_one_letter_code
_entity_poly.pdbx_strand_id
1 'polypeptide(L)'
;MSSARRLARALMAVSTFLRAPWGVSLAVKATINARPRPPGASTWSGYHRSSSCGGRGVTAVRQRAVATGSGEAAVLSEPVDVRVEDASKSAAEGVEVSQREVLSREAWMARAEAHRKRVRSLTNGSVHHDKSDPIFNFLFEYYHFKPRMLLQWTPGFDAYLLDADPSLKGCPLPQKAWESGPGAGGSYNPFGLDNNRRVQVQWMRDLLQATTSRAPVLHCFGLHEWAMLYRPRGAEEAGIDARSVHQTLPLRVSQDEINAMVEGRGGALACTHFDAFRFFTPEAKPLNPVQLERVGQRSNDQPGCVHANMDLFKWALRLWPLLPSEKLANALELAVSCRMLDMRASPYDLTAHGKVPDTVVGRGGGRVGGLPPEAWDPTPVRIETEEGRKEYQQAQAELYQRSMPVRRSLMRHMDRLLDVWGR
;
A
#
# COMPACT_ATOMS: atom_id res chain seq x y z
N MET A 1 28.10 34.83 -40.56
CA MET A 1 28.08 33.34 -40.60
C MET A 1 28.05 32.75 -39.18
N SER A 2 27.11 33.20 -38.34
CA SER A 2 27.25 33.19 -36.89
C SER A 2 26.06 32.59 -36.11
N SER A 3 25.15 31.86 -36.75
CA SER A 3 24.04 31.17 -36.04
C SER A 3 24.11 29.64 -36.08
N ALA A 4 24.82 29.05 -37.07
CA ALA A 4 24.87 27.60 -37.24
C ALA A 4 25.94 26.87 -36.38
N ARG A 5 26.95 27.57 -35.85
CA ARG A 5 28.00 26.95 -35.00
C ARG A 5 27.69 26.97 -33.50
N ARG A 6 26.62 27.64 -33.05
CA ARG A 6 26.18 27.59 -31.63
C ARG A 6 25.19 26.44 -31.33
N LEU A 7 24.46 25.93 -32.33
CA LEU A 7 23.59 24.76 -32.14
C LEU A 7 24.35 23.42 -32.07
N ALA A 8 25.51 23.30 -32.74
CA ALA A 8 26.26 22.05 -32.79
C ALA A 8 27.06 21.71 -31.51
N ARG A 9 27.29 22.69 -30.62
CA ARG A 9 27.87 22.43 -29.28
C ARG A 9 26.83 22.18 -28.18
N ALA A 10 25.56 22.47 -28.42
CA ALA A 10 24.47 22.20 -27.48
C ALA A 10 23.91 20.76 -27.59
N LEU A 11 24.26 20.02 -28.66
CA LEU A 11 23.78 18.65 -28.91
C LEU A 11 24.78 17.54 -28.58
N MET A 12 25.95 17.87 -28.03
CA MET A 12 26.99 16.91 -27.61
C MET A 12 27.23 16.91 -26.09
N ALA A 13 26.33 17.51 -25.28
CA ALA A 13 26.48 17.60 -23.83
C ALA A 13 25.24 17.19 -23.01
N VAL A 14 24.31 16.43 -23.63
CA VAL A 14 23.20 15.80 -22.91
C VAL A 14 23.09 14.34 -23.35
N SER A 15 24.04 13.53 -22.90
CA SER A 15 23.95 12.08 -22.98
C SER A 15 24.60 11.45 -21.76
N THR A 16 24.01 11.69 -20.59
CA THR A 16 24.33 10.92 -19.38
C THR A 16 23.09 10.81 -18.49
N PHE A 17 22.62 9.56 -18.36
CA PHE A 17 21.73 9.01 -17.33
C PHE A 17 20.34 9.63 -17.09
N LEU A 18 19.39 9.22 -17.93
CA LEU A 18 18.05 8.83 -17.46
C LEU A 18 17.75 7.41 -17.96
N ARG A 19 18.32 6.41 -17.27
CA ARG A 19 17.84 5.04 -17.35
C ARG A 19 16.74 4.87 -16.30
N ALA A 20 15.53 4.56 -16.74
CA ALA A 20 14.55 3.92 -15.87
C ALA A 20 15.16 2.61 -15.33
N PRO A 21 14.96 2.25 -14.05
CA PRO A 21 15.72 1.20 -13.41
C PRO A 21 15.14 -0.19 -13.70
N TRP A 22 14.82 -0.52 -14.96
CA TRP A 22 14.38 -1.89 -15.31
C TRP A 22 14.88 -2.20 -16.73
N GLY A 23 15.88 -3.08 -16.81
CA GLY A 23 16.50 -3.49 -18.07
C GLY A 23 15.55 -4.32 -18.93
N VAL A 24 14.95 -3.68 -19.94
CA VAL A 24 14.41 -4.32 -21.14
C VAL A 24 14.68 -3.36 -22.31
N SER A 25 15.48 -3.80 -23.28
CA SER A 25 15.76 -3.04 -24.50
C SER A 25 14.66 -3.31 -25.52
N LEU A 26 13.80 -2.32 -25.80
CA LEU A 26 12.87 -2.36 -26.93
C LEU A 26 13.38 -1.40 -28.01
N ALA A 27 13.84 -1.96 -29.13
CA ALA A 27 14.17 -1.20 -30.32
C ALA A 27 12.86 -0.73 -30.99
N VAL A 28 12.57 0.57 -30.93
CA VAL A 28 11.45 1.18 -31.66
C VAL A 28 11.97 1.67 -33.02
N LYS A 29 11.56 1.01 -34.11
CA LYS A 29 11.64 1.58 -35.46
C LYS A 29 10.53 2.64 -35.59
N ALA A 30 10.92 3.90 -35.72
CA ALA A 30 10.00 4.98 -36.01
C ALA A 30 9.71 5.03 -37.52
N THR A 31 8.46 4.78 -37.91
CA THR A 31 7.96 5.08 -39.25
C THR A 31 7.12 6.37 -39.16
N ILE A 32 7.59 7.44 -39.80
CA ILE A 32 6.88 8.71 -39.89
C ILE A 32 5.80 8.58 -40.95
N ASN A 33 4.54 8.79 -40.58
CA ASN A 33 3.46 9.00 -41.53
C ASN A 33 2.81 10.37 -41.27
N ALA A 34 3.16 11.32 -42.12
CA ALA A 34 2.51 12.62 -42.20
C ALA A 34 1.27 12.52 -43.10
N ARG A 35 0.13 13.06 -42.65
CA ARG A 35 -0.98 13.44 -43.55
C ARG A 35 -1.53 14.82 -43.15
N PRO A 36 -1.87 15.68 -44.13
CA PRO A 36 -2.25 17.07 -43.90
C PRO A 36 -3.76 17.24 -43.63
N ARG A 37 -4.13 18.31 -42.92
CA ARG A 37 -5.51 18.81 -42.79
C ARG A 37 -5.84 19.82 -43.91
N PRO A 38 -7.07 19.88 -44.43
CA PRO A 38 -7.57 21.02 -45.21
C PRO A 38 -8.52 21.93 -44.38
N PRO A 39 -8.82 23.15 -44.85
CA PRO A 39 -9.43 24.22 -44.07
C PRO A 39 -10.90 24.55 -44.43
N GLY A 40 -11.63 25.20 -43.50
CA GLY A 40 -12.55 26.31 -43.83
C GLY A 40 -14.08 26.15 -43.64
N ALA A 41 -14.63 27.07 -42.82
CA ALA A 41 -15.90 27.82 -42.97
C ALA A 41 -17.28 27.29 -42.48
N SER A 42 -17.73 27.89 -41.36
CA SER A 42 -19.01 28.60 -41.08
C SER A 42 -20.39 28.11 -41.62
N THR A 43 -21.38 27.91 -40.74
CA THR A 43 -22.54 28.82 -40.46
C THR A 43 -23.76 28.10 -39.79
N TRP A 44 -24.34 28.79 -38.80
CA TRP A 44 -25.78 28.96 -38.43
C TRP A 44 -26.74 27.86 -37.90
N SER A 45 -27.58 28.35 -36.95
CA SER A 45 -28.90 27.89 -36.46
C SER A 45 -28.92 26.69 -35.50
N GLY A 46 -29.50 26.72 -34.28
CA GLY A 46 -30.55 27.56 -33.71
C GLY A 46 -31.87 26.77 -33.60
N TYR A 47 -32.18 26.15 -32.46
CA TYR A 47 -33.57 25.80 -32.11
C TYR A 47 -33.77 25.63 -30.60
N HIS A 48 -34.67 26.46 -30.05
CA HIS A 48 -35.29 26.36 -28.73
C HIS A 48 -36.41 25.30 -28.74
N ARG A 49 -36.59 24.56 -27.63
CA ARG A 49 -37.92 24.39 -27.02
C ARG A 49 -37.87 23.82 -25.59
N SER A 50 -38.41 24.61 -24.68
CA SER A 50 -39.02 24.19 -23.40
C SER A 50 -40.42 23.63 -23.65
N SER A 51 -40.88 22.64 -22.88
CA SER A 51 -42.09 22.73 -22.03
C SER A 51 -42.55 21.35 -21.52
N SER A 52 -43.41 21.42 -20.51
CA SER A 52 -43.74 20.51 -19.42
C SER A 52 -44.92 19.53 -19.65
N CYS A 53 -45.12 18.70 -18.62
CA CYS A 53 -46.37 18.10 -18.10
C CYS A 53 -46.79 16.70 -18.56
N GLY A 54 -47.18 15.85 -17.58
CA GLY A 54 -48.35 14.97 -17.76
C GLY A 54 -48.36 13.54 -17.20
N GLY A 55 -48.18 13.34 -15.88
CA GLY A 55 -49.13 12.63 -14.99
C GLY A 55 -49.53 11.14 -15.11
N ARG A 56 -49.88 10.61 -13.92
CA ARG A 56 -50.59 9.36 -13.51
C ARG A 56 -49.68 8.14 -13.32
N GLY A 57 -49.59 7.48 -12.15
CA GLY A 57 -50.57 7.04 -11.12
C GLY A 57 -50.36 5.52 -11.00
N VAL A 58 -50.23 4.83 -9.86
CA VAL A 58 -51.23 4.61 -8.80
C VAL A 58 -50.56 3.92 -7.59
N THR A 59 -51.10 4.22 -6.41
CA THR A 59 -50.88 3.74 -5.04
C THR A 59 -51.34 2.30 -4.73
N ALA A 60 -50.68 1.63 -3.76
CA ALA A 60 -51.29 0.69 -2.79
C ALA A 60 -50.31 0.50 -1.60
N VAL A 61 -50.53 1.15 -0.46
CA VAL A 61 -51.31 0.74 0.74
C VAL A 61 -50.63 -0.35 1.58
N ARG A 62 -50.18 0.09 2.77
CA ARG A 62 -49.77 -0.70 3.93
C ARG A 62 -50.96 -1.45 4.54
N GLN A 63 -50.75 -2.68 4.99
CA GLN A 63 -51.57 -3.28 6.05
C GLN A 63 -50.68 -3.77 7.20
N ARG A 64 -51.03 -3.29 8.40
CA ARG A 64 -50.64 -3.80 9.71
C ARG A 64 -51.48 -5.04 10.01
N ALA A 65 -50.88 -6.09 10.57
CA ALA A 65 -51.60 -7.10 11.34
C ALA A 65 -51.00 -7.15 12.75
N VAL A 66 -51.89 -7.07 13.73
CA VAL A 66 -51.66 -7.16 15.18
C VAL A 66 -51.76 -8.64 15.56
N ALA A 67 -50.84 -9.12 16.41
CA ALA A 67 -50.86 -10.45 16.98
C ALA A 67 -51.14 -10.37 18.48
N THR A 68 -52.21 -11.02 18.92
CA THR A 68 -52.47 -11.40 20.33
C THR A 68 -53.31 -12.67 20.32
N GLY A 69 -52.89 -13.72 21.05
CA GLY A 69 -53.72 -14.90 21.27
C GLY A 69 -52.95 -16.16 21.68
N SER A 70 -53.05 -16.47 22.97
CA SER A 70 -52.58 -17.63 23.74
C SER A 70 -53.22 -18.98 23.39
N GLY A 71 -52.59 -20.10 23.76
CA GLY A 71 -53.28 -21.40 23.93
C GLY A 71 -52.38 -22.64 23.82
N GLU A 72 -52.58 -23.60 24.73
CA GLU A 72 -51.71 -24.73 25.12
C GLU A 72 -51.76 -26.03 24.28
N ALA A 73 -50.66 -26.80 24.45
CA ALA A 73 -50.52 -28.27 24.65
C ALA A 73 -50.82 -29.34 23.57
N ALA A 74 -49.73 -30.05 23.25
CA ALA A 74 -49.52 -31.52 23.18
C ALA A 74 -50.23 -32.38 22.11
N VAL A 75 -49.45 -33.17 21.35
CA VAL A 75 -49.48 -34.66 21.29
C VAL A 75 -48.24 -35.16 20.51
N LEU A 76 -47.63 -36.22 21.03
CA LEU A 76 -46.47 -36.97 20.53
C LEU A 76 -46.81 -37.80 19.27
N SER A 77 -45.91 -37.82 18.28
CA SER A 77 -45.72 -38.97 17.38
C SER A 77 -44.31 -38.97 16.77
N GLU A 78 -43.83 -40.19 16.49
CA GLU A 78 -42.45 -40.69 16.44
C GLU A 78 -41.55 -40.17 15.28
N PRO A 79 -40.21 -40.27 15.39
CA PRO A 79 -39.29 -39.81 14.35
C PRO A 79 -39.22 -40.80 13.18
N VAL A 80 -39.36 -40.29 11.95
CA VAL A 80 -39.10 -41.03 10.71
C VAL A 80 -37.60 -41.00 10.44
N ASP A 81 -36.97 -42.17 10.51
CA ASP A 81 -35.59 -42.42 10.09
C ASP A 81 -35.43 -42.17 8.58
N VAL A 82 -34.73 -41.09 8.22
CA VAL A 82 -34.21 -40.91 6.86
C VAL A 82 -32.76 -41.39 6.85
N ARG A 83 -32.56 -42.62 6.38
CA ARG A 83 -31.26 -43.15 5.99
C ARG A 83 -30.71 -42.30 4.84
N VAL A 84 -29.65 -41.54 5.10
CA VAL A 84 -28.80 -40.98 4.05
C VAL A 84 -27.78 -42.07 3.71
N GLU A 85 -27.98 -42.72 2.57
CA GLU A 85 -27.01 -43.69 2.05
C GLU A 85 -25.71 -42.98 1.63
N ASP A 86 -24.62 -43.54 2.14
CA ASP A 86 -23.24 -43.11 1.97
C ASP A 86 -22.75 -43.46 0.56
N ALA A 87 -22.78 -42.48 -0.35
CA ALA A 87 -22.18 -42.59 -1.67
C ALA A 87 -20.67 -42.32 -1.60
N SER A 88 -19.94 -43.13 -0.84
CA SER A 88 -18.48 -43.15 -0.83
C SER A 88 -17.99 -44.54 -1.24
N LYS A 89 -17.85 -44.76 -2.56
CA LYS A 89 -16.81 -45.59 -3.22
C LYS A 89 -17.16 -45.86 -4.68
N SER A 90 -16.48 -45.17 -5.60
CA SER A 90 -15.65 -45.81 -6.63
C SER A 90 -14.95 -44.76 -7.50
N ALA A 91 -13.76 -45.12 -7.98
CA ALA A 91 -12.89 -44.41 -8.92
C ALA A 91 -11.93 -43.37 -8.31
N ALA A 92 -10.84 -43.90 -7.75
CA ALA A 92 -9.57 -43.23 -7.70
C ALA A 92 -8.99 -43.13 -9.13
N GLU A 93 -8.87 -41.89 -9.63
CA GLU A 93 -7.80 -41.34 -10.47
C GLU A 93 -8.28 -39.97 -10.93
N GLY A 94 -7.96 -38.95 -10.14
CA GLY A 94 -8.42 -37.59 -10.36
C GLY A 94 -7.54 -36.61 -9.61
N VAL A 95 -6.82 -35.80 -10.39
CA VAL A 95 -6.07 -34.61 -10.02
C VAL A 95 -6.66 -33.94 -8.77
N GLU A 96 -5.80 -33.68 -7.78
CA GLU A 96 -6.13 -32.89 -6.60
C GLU A 96 -6.54 -31.47 -7.05
N VAL A 97 -7.84 -31.27 -7.30
CA VAL A 97 -8.43 -29.98 -7.63
C VAL A 97 -8.15 -29.08 -6.43
N SER A 98 -7.29 -28.06 -6.62
CA SER A 98 -6.99 -27.09 -5.57
C SER A 98 -8.31 -26.58 -4.98
N GLN A 99 -8.59 -26.84 -3.70
CA GLN A 99 -9.82 -26.37 -3.06
C GLN A 99 -9.77 -24.84 -2.95
N ARG A 100 -10.18 -24.15 -4.02
CA ARG A 100 -10.43 -22.71 -4.01
C ARG A 100 -11.64 -22.45 -3.11
N GLU A 101 -11.58 -21.40 -2.30
CA GLU A 101 -12.72 -20.96 -1.51
C GLU A 101 -13.84 -20.50 -2.47
N VAL A 102 -15.02 -21.11 -2.40
CA VAL A 102 -16.19 -20.67 -3.18
C VAL A 102 -17.00 -19.68 -2.36
N LEU A 103 -17.18 -18.47 -2.86
CA LEU A 103 -17.91 -17.39 -2.19
C LEU A 103 -19.22 -17.10 -2.90
N SER A 104 -20.32 -17.14 -2.15
CA SER A 104 -21.63 -16.66 -2.62
C SER A 104 -21.59 -15.16 -2.90
N ARG A 105 -22.55 -14.69 -3.70
CA ARG A 105 -22.73 -13.26 -4.00
C ARG A 105 -22.79 -12.39 -2.75
N GLU A 106 -23.60 -12.81 -1.78
CA GLU A 106 -23.75 -12.12 -0.51
C GLU A 106 -22.42 -12.04 0.25
N ALA A 107 -21.69 -13.16 0.33
CA ALA A 107 -20.44 -13.23 1.08
C ALA A 107 -19.35 -12.32 0.48
N TRP A 108 -19.14 -12.35 -0.83
CA TRP A 108 -18.09 -11.53 -1.44
C TRP A 108 -18.46 -10.05 -1.50
N MET A 109 -19.75 -9.71 -1.65
CA MET A 109 -20.21 -8.33 -1.55
C MET A 109 -20.03 -7.77 -0.13
N ALA A 110 -20.32 -8.58 0.90
CA ALA A 110 -20.11 -8.20 2.30
C ALA A 110 -18.63 -7.96 2.61
N ARG A 111 -17.72 -8.85 2.15
CA ARG A 111 -16.26 -8.67 2.28
C ARG A 111 -15.78 -7.41 1.55
N ALA A 112 -16.29 -7.17 0.34
CA ALA A 112 -15.94 -5.98 -0.43
C ALA A 112 -16.37 -4.68 0.29
N GLU A 113 -17.55 -4.65 0.90
CA GLU A 113 -18.01 -3.49 1.65
C GLU A 113 -17.24 -3.29 2.96
N ALA A 114 -16.98 -4.37 3.70
CA ALA A 114 -16.14 -4.33 4.90
C ALA A 114 -14.74 -3.79 4.58
N HIS A 115 -14.16 -4.21 3.46
CA HIS A 115 -12.86 -3.70 2.98
C HIS A 115 -12.91 -2.21 2.66
N ARG A 116 -13.93 -1.73 1.94
CA ARG A 116 -14.10 -0.30 1.66
C ARG A 116 -14.20 0.52 2.94
N LYS A 117 -15.00 0.07 3.91
CA LYS A 117 -15.14 0.73 5.21
C LYS A 117 -13.80 0.78 5.94
N ARG A 118 -13.07 -0.34 5.98
CA ARG A 118 -11.74 -0.43 6.62
C ARG A 118 -10.73 0.49 5.95
N VAL A 119 -10.61 0.48 4.62
CA VAL A 119 -9.66 1.34 3.91
C VAL A 119 -9.99 2.81 4.14
N ARG A 120 -11.27 3.21 4.06
CA ARG A 120 -11.65 4.59 4.38
C ARG A 120 -11.26 4.97 5.80
N SER A 121 -11.45 4.08 6.76
CA SER A 121 -11.04 4.33 8.15
C SER A 121 -9.52 4.49 8.26
N LEU A 122 -8.76 3.62 7.60
CA LEU A 122 -7.29 3.68 7.59
C LEU A 122 -6.75 4.93 6.91
N THR A 123 -7.43 5.49 5.91
CA THR A 123 -7.01 6.69 5.17
C THR A 123 -7.70 7.97 5.63
N ASN A 124 -8.17 8.02 6.89
CA ASN A 124 -8.86 9.18 7.46
C ASN A 124 -10.04 9.71 6.61
N GLY A 125 -10.82 8.79 6.03
CA GLY A 125 -11.94 9.07 5.11
C GLY A 125 -11.52 9.56 3.73
N SER A 126 -10.32 10.15 3.62
CA SER A 126 -9.76 10.69 2.39
C SER A 126 -8.96 9.62 1.64
N VAL A 127 -9.64 8.92 0.73
CA VAL A 127 -8.96 8.32 -0.44
C VAL A 127 -8.61 9.39 -1.49
N HIS A 128 -8.65 10.66 -1.10
CA HIS A 128 -8.25 11.79 -1.91
C HIS A 128 -6.88 12.26 -1.44
N HIS A 129 -6.06 12.64 -2.41
CA HIS A 129 -4.71 13.16 -2.21
C HIS A 129 -4.80 14.51 -1.49
N ASP A 130 -4.67 14.51 -0.17
CA ASP A 130 -4.44 15.73 0.59
C ASP A 130 -2.93 15.95 0.66
N LYS A 131 -2.46 16.95 -0.09
CA LYS A 131 -1.03 17.30 -0.19
C LYS A 131 -0.42 17.72 1.15
N SER A 132 -1.25 18.11 2.11
CA SER A 132 -0.80 18.58 3.42
C SER A 132 -0.61 17.45 4.45
N ASP A 133 -1.06 16.22 4.14
CA ASP A 133 -0.93 15.09 5.07
C ASP A 133 0.44 14.41 4.93
N PRO A 134 1.35 14.55 5.92
CA PRO A 134 2.72 14.03 5.82
C PRO A 134 2.82 12.50 5.90
N ILE A 135 1.71 11.82 6.24
CA ILE A 135 1.64 10.38 6.41
C ILE A 135 1.07 9.73 5.14
N PHE A 136 -0.18 10.06 4.80
CA PHE A 136 -0.88 9.38 3.70
C PHE A 136 -0.37 9.81 2.34
N ASN A 137 -0.08 11.10 2.17
CA ASN A 137 0.42 11.59 0.90
C ASN A 137 1.75 10.91 0.54
N PHE A 138 2.65 10.83 1.52
CA PHE A 138 3.93 10.14 1.37
C PHE A 138 3.73 8.70 0.90
N LEU A 139 2.88 7.90 1.57
CA LEU A 139 2.68 6.50 1.19
C LEU A 139 2.18 6.35 -0.27
N PHE A 140 1.32 7.25 -0.73
CA PHE A 140 0.77 7.18 -2.09
C PHE A 140 1.76 7.65 -3.15
N GLU A 141 2.48 8.74 -2.89
CA GLU A 141 3.48 9.28 -3.80
C GLU A 141 4.71 8.37 -3.86
N TYR A 142 5.21 7.93 -2.71
CA TYR A 142 6.40 7.10 -2.58
C TYR A 142 6.24 5.72 -3.24
N TYR A 143 5.09 5.08 -3.07
CA TYR A 143 4.80 3.79 -3.71
C TYR A 143 4.12 3.93 -5.09
N HIS A 144 3.96 5.15 -5.60
CA HIS A 144 3.34 5.47 -6.89
C HIS A 144 1.99 4.77 -7.11
N PHE A 145 1.12 4.79 -6.11
CA PHE A 145 -0.17 4.09 -6.15
C PHE A 145 -1.35 5.05 -6.03
N LYS A 146 -2.42 4.78 -6.80
CA LYS A 146 -3.64 5.61 -6.78
C LYS A 146 -4.51 5.22 -5.59
N PRO A 147 -4.83 6.12 -4.64
CA PRO A 147 -5.58 5.76 -3.43
C PRO A 147 -6.94 5.11 -3.72
N ARG A 148 -7.64 5.52 -4.78
CA ARG A 148 -8.91 4.92 -5.22
C ARG A 148 -8.83 3.42 -5.51
N MET A 149 -7.65 2.92 -5.91
CA MET A 149 -7.46 1.49 -6.13
C MET A 149 -7.47 0.69 -4.81
N LEU A 150 -7.16 1.30 -3.66
CA LEU A 150 -7.28 0.63 -2.37
C LEU A 150 -8.73 0.29 -2.03
N LEU A 151 -9.71 1.03 -2.54
CA LEU A 151 -11.13 0.72 -2.34
C LEU A 151 -11.62 -0.47 -3.17
N GLN A 152 -10.82 -0.93 -4.13
CA GLN A 152 -11.15 -2.11 -4.93
C GLN A 152 -10.78 -3.34 -4.12
N TRP A 153 -11.81 -4.07 -3.69
CA TRP A 153 -11.64 -5.36 -3.04
C TRP A 153 -11.21 -6.41 -4.08
N THR A 154 -10.48 -7.42 -3.65
CA THR A 154 -10.17 -8.64 -4.38
C THR A 154 -10.09 -9.80 -3.37
N PRO A 155 -10.61 -10.99 -3.70
CA PRO A 155 -10.38 -12.20 -2.91
C PRO A 155 -9.00 -12.83 -3.15
N GLY A 156 -8.23 -12.35 -4.14
CA GLY A 156 -7.01 -13.00 -4.62
C GLY A 156 -7.29 -14.19 -5.54
N PHE A 157 -6.24 -14.97 -5.83
CA PHE A 157 -6.32 -16.13 -6.75
C PHE A 157 -6.90 -17.40 -6.11
N ASP A 158 -7.00 -17.45 -4.79
CA ASP A 158 -7.41 -18.63 -4.02
C ASP A 158 -8.94 -18.79 -3.90
N ALA A 159 -9.73 -17.93 -4.54
CA ALA A 159 -11.19 -17.95 -4.43
C ALA A 159 -11.92 -17.91 -5.78
N TYR A 160 -13.08 -18.55 -5.81
CA TYR A 160 -14.06 -18.48 -6.87
C TYR A 160 -15.28 -17.70 -6.37
N LEU A 161 -15.72 -16.70 -7.12
CA LEU A 161 -16.88 -15.89 -6.78
C LEU A 161 -18.08 -16.32 -7.62
N LEU A 162 -19.19 -16.70 -6.97
CA LEU A 162 -20.48 -16.93 -7.63
C LEU A 162 -21.11 -15.60 -8.02
N ASP A 163 -21.80 -15.56 -9.17
CA ASP A 163 -22.52 -14.39 -9.69
C ASP A 163 -21.65 -13.11 -9.78
N ALA A 164 -20.36 -13.28 -10.08
CA ALA A 164 -19.38 -12.20 -10.20
C ALA A 164 -19.14 -11.83 -11.67
N ASP A 165 -20.21 -11.44 -12.36
CA ASP A 165 -20.13 -10.94 -13.73
C ASP A 165 -19.31 -9.62 -13.76
N PRO A 166 -18.24 -9.52 -14.58
CA PRO A 166 -17.44 -8.30 -14.77
C PRO A 166 -18.24 -7.06 -15.19
N SER A 167 -19.44 -7.24 -15.76
CA SER A 167 -20.34 -6.15 -16.13
C SER A 167 -20.99 -5.46 -14.90
N LEU A 168 -20.95 -6.09 -13.73
CA LEU A 168 -21.58 -5.59 -12.52
C LEU A 168 -20.78 -4.44 -11.87
N LYS A 169 -21.50 -3.38 -11.48
CA LYS A 169 -20.94 -2.26 -10.73
C LYS A 169 -20.39 -2.75 -9.37
N GLY A 170 -19.10 -2.57 -9.14
CA GLY A 170 -18.43 -3.00 -7.90
C GLY A 170 -17.81 -4.40 -7.96
N CYS A 171 -17.85 -5.06 -9.13
CA CYS A 171 -17.14 -6.31 -9.38
C CYS A 171 -15.63 -6.10 -9.19
N PRO A 172 -14.95 -6.99 -8.45
CA PRO A 172 -13.53 -6.87 -8.18
C PRO A 172 -12.73 -7.26 -9.44
N LEU A 173 -12.63 -6.41 -10.47
CA LEU A 173 -11.39 -6.15 -11.23
C LEU A 173 -11.49 -5.17 -12.42
N PRO A 174 -10.33 -4.57 -12.83
CA PRO A 174 -10.07 -4.19 -14.21
C PRO A 174 -9.70 -5.43 -15.03
N GLN A 175 -10.70 -6.09 -15.61
CA GLN A 175 -10.77 -6.95 -16.81
C GLN A 175 -9.61 -7.90 -17.25
N LYS A 176 -8.31 -7.67 -16.97
CA LYS A 176 -7.20 -8.40 -17.61
C LYS A 176 -6.82 -9.75 -16.99
N ALA A 177 -7.03 -9.92 -15.68
CA ALA A 177 -6.66 -11.14 -14.95
C ALA A 177 -7.86 -11.92 -14.41
N TRP A 178 -9.07 -11.45 -14.69
CA TRP A 178 -10.31 -12.11 -14.31
C TRP A 178 -10.66 -13.17 -15.35
N GLU A 179 -11.00 -14.36 -14.90
CA GLU A 179 -11.46 -15.45 -15.74
C GLU A 179 -12.88 -15.83 -15.33
N SER A 180 -13.83 -15.63 -16.24
CA SER A 180 -15.21 -16.05 -16.06
C SER A 180 -15.29 -17.57 -16.09
N GLY A 181 -16.06 -18.14 -15.18
CA GLY A 181 -16.31 -19.57 -15.10
C GLY A 181 -17.79 -19.91 -15.15
N PRO A 182 -18.16 -21.15 -14.80
CA PRO A 182 -19.55 -21.61 -14.76
C PRO A 182 -20.46 -20.74 -13.86
N GLY A 183 -21.74 -20.66 -14.22
CA GLY A 183 -22.76 -20.02 -13.37
C GLY A 183 -22.60 -18.52 -13.19
N ALA A 184 -22.16 -17.80 -14.23
CA ALA A 184 -21.88 -16.35 -14.18
C ALA A 184 -20.88 -15.93 -13.08
N GLY A 185 -20.07 -16.88 -12.61
CA GLY A 185 -19.01 -16.65 -11.64
C GLY A 185 -17.66 -16.41 -12.29
N GLY A 186 -16.62 -16.35 -11.45
CA GLY A 186 -15.26 -16.28 -11.95
C GLY A 186 -14.22 -16.23 -10.83
N SER A 187 -12.97 -16.18 -11.25
CA SER A 187 -11.83 -16.12 -10.34
C SER A 187 -10.68 -15.36 -10.98
N TYR A 188 -9.68 -15.07 -10.17
CA TYR A 188 -8.43 -14.49 -10.66
C TYR A 188 -7.53 -15.58 -11.21
N ASN A 189 -7.17 -15.46 -12.48
CA ASN A 189 -6.22 -16.35 -13.11
C ASN A 189 -4.78 -15.90 -12.78
N PRO A 190 -4.02 -16.67 -11.98
CA PRO A 190 -2.64 -16.31 -11.64
C PRO A 190 -1.69 -16.36 -12.85
N PHE A 191 -2.07 -17.01 -13.95
CA PHE A 191 -1.34 -17.08 -15.21
C PHE A 191 -1.72 -15.97 -16.21
N GLY A 192 -2.78 -15.19 -15.92
CA GLY A 192 -3.22 -14.09 -16.80
C GLY A 192 -2.38 -12.81 -16.70
N LEU A 193 -1.28 -12.83 -15.92
CA LEU A 193 -0.37 -11.69 -15.72
C LEU A 193 1.00 -11.97 -16.35
N ASP A 194 1.75 -10.90 -16.67
CA ASP A 194 3.07 -10.95 -17.34
C ASP A 194 4.02 -12.06 -16.81
N ASN A 195 4.71 -12.73 -17.74
CA ASN A 195 5.61 -13.87 -17.48
C ASN A 195 6.73 -13.56 -16.48
N ASN A 196 7.14 -12.29 -16.32
CA ASN A 196 8.17 -11.90 -15.36
C ASN A 196 7.68 -11.91 -13.90
N ARG A 197 6.38 -12.10 -13.65
CA ARG A 197 5.80 -12.01 -12.30
C ARG A 197 6.35 -13.09 -11.37
N ARG A 198 6.57 -14.31 -11.87
CA ARG A 198 7.10 -15.43 -11.06
C ARG A 198 8.45 -15.11 -10.44
N VAL A 199 9.39 -14.58 -11.26
CA VAL A 199 10.74 -14.20 -10.80
C VAL A 199 10.66 -13.09 -9.76
N GLN A 200 9.79 -12.09 -9.96
CA GLN A 200 9.60 -11.02 -8.97
C GLN A 200 9.03 -11.53 -7.65
N VAL A 201 8.05 -12.43 -7.68
CA VAL A 201 7.47 -13.02 -6.47
C VAL A 201 8.48 -13.88 -5.74
N GLN A 202 9.26 -14.70 -6.44
CA GLN A 202 10.35 -15.47 -5.83
C GLN A 202 11.35 -14.53 -5.14
N TRP A 203 11.78 -13.47 -5.83
CA TRP A 203 12.70 -12.49 -5.25
C TRP A 203 12.12 -11.79 -4.01
N MET A 204 10.84 -11.38 -4.04
CA MET A 204 10.18 -10.78 -2.88
C MET A 204 10.09 -11.77 -1.71
N ARG A 205 9.72 -13.02 -1.97
CA ARG A 205 9.64 -14.08 -0.96
C ARG A 205 10.99 -14.30 -0.30
N ASP A 206 12.03 -14.40 -1.11
CA ASP A 206 13.41 -14.59 -0.68
C ASP A 206 13.95 -13.42 0.15
N LEU A 207 13.61 -12.18 -0.24
CA LEU A 207 13.90 -10.99 0.54
C LEU A 207 13.23 -11.05 1.91
N LEU A 208 11.92 -11.31 1.98
CA LEU A 208 11.17 -11.38 3.23
C LEU A 208 11.68 -12.50 4.16
N GLN A 209 12.03 -13.66 3.59
CA GLN A 209 12.64 -14.77 4.32
C GLN A 209 14.00 -14.37 4.91
N ALA A 210 14.85 -13.74 4.11
CA ALA A 210 16.17 -13.29 4.55
C ALA A 210 16.04 -12.25 5.67
N THR A 211 15.17 -11.25 5.52
CA THR A 211 14.91 -10.24 6.55
C THR A 211 14.41 -10.86 7.86
N THR A 212 13.47 -11.82 7.81
CA THR A 212 12.95 -12.46 9.04
C THR A 212 13.94 -13.39 9.72
N SER A 213 14.95 -13.91 9.01
CA SER A 213 15.93 -14.83 9.59
C SER A 213 16.95 -14.18 10.54
N ARG A 214 16.91 -12.85 10.70
CA ARG A 214 17.90 -12.08 11.45
C ARG A 214 17.36 -11.60 12.79
N ALA A 215 18.27 -11.30 13.73
CA ALA A 215 17.91 -10.56 14.93
C ALA A 215 17.51 -9.11 14.57
N PRO A 216 16.50 -8.51 15.22
CA PRO A 216 16.08 -7.15 14.92
C PRO A 216 17.14 -6.13 15.38
N VAL A 217 17.46 -5.19 14.48
CA VAL A 217 18.22 -3.97 14.81
C VAL A 217 17.25 -2.90 15.32
N LEU A 218 17.41 -2.51 16.59
CA LEU A 218 16.53 -1.56 17.30
C LEU A 218 17.24 -0.29 17.78
N HIS A 219 18.31 0.11 17.08
CA HIS A 219 19.17 1.24 17.45
C HIS A 219 19.47 2.18 16.26
N CYS A 220 18.59 2.17 15.24
CA CYS A 220 18.66 3.14 14.13
C CYS A 220 18.01 4.48 14.48
N PHE A 221 17.05 4.47 15.42
CA PHE A 221 16.34 5.64 15.95
C PHE A 221 15.69 6.58 14.92
N GLY A 222 15.49 6.14 13.67
CA GLY A 222 14.96 7.02 12.62
C GLY A 222 15.96 8.08 12.13
N LEU A 223 17.26 7.92 12.43
CA LEU A 223 18.32 8.86 12.04
C LEU A 223 18.48 9.03 10.52
N HIS A 224 17.79 8.23 9.70
CA HIS A 224 17.82 8.42 8.25
C HIS A 224 17.25 9.78 7.82
N GLU A 225 16.19 10.31 8.45
CA GLU A 225 15.66 11.64 8.11
C GLU A 225 16.64 12.75 8.50
N TRP A 226 17.40 12.53 9.57
CA TRP A 226 18.45 13.43 10.04
C TRP A 226 19.65 13.43 9.09
N ALA A 227 20.05 12.25 8.61
CA ALA A 227 21.11 12.07 7.63
C ALA A 227 20.77 12.63 6.24
N MET A 228 19.49 12.76 5.89
CA MET A 228 19.03 13.45 4.67
C MET A 228 19.16 14.98 4.77
N LEU A 229 19.33 15.52 5.97
CA LEU A 229 19.46 16.96 6.27
C LEU A 229 20.84 17.35 6.79
N TYR A 230 21.76 16.40 6.91
CA TYR A 230 23.09 16.62 7.47
C TYR A 230 23.90 17.60 6.61
N ARG A 231 24.44 18.64 7.26
CA ARG A 231 25.27 19.67 6.63
C ARG A 231 26.47 19.97 7.54
N PRO A 232 27.68 19.45 7.28
CA PRO A 232 28.81 19.74 8.15
C PRO A 232 29.06 21.25 8.27
N ARG A 233 29.66 21.68 9.39
CA ARG A 233 29.99 23.09 9.60
C ARG A 233 30.82 23.63 8.42
N GLY A 234 30.44 24.81 7.90
CA GLY A 234 31.05 25.42 6.71
C GLY A 234 30.43 24.97 5.37
N ALA A 235 29.41 24.10 5.38
CA ALA A 235 28.72 23.64 4.16
C ALA A 235 28.11 24.79 3.33
N GLU A 236 27.53 25.80 3.97
CA GLU A 236 26.97 26.96 3.26
C GLU A 236 28.05 27.78 2.54
N GLU A 237 29.20 27.98 3.20
CA GLU A 237 30.38 28.67 2.63
C GLU A 237 30.98 27.86 1.47
N ALA A 238 30.90 26.54 1.54
CA ALA A 238 31.32 25.61 0.50
C ALA A 238 30.29 25.41 -0.63
N GLY A 239 29.12 26.06 -0.57
CA GLY A 239 28.06 25.96 -1.59
C GLY A 239 27.32 24.61 -1.61
N ILE A 240 27.32 23.86 -0.50
CA ILE A 240 26.65 22.56 -0.38
C ILE A 240 25.18 22.79 -0.01
N ASP A 241 24.28 22.65 -0.99
CA ASP A 241 22.83 22.73 -0.77
C ASP A 241 22.25 21.37 -0.35
N ALA A 242 22.09 21.12 0.95
CA ALA A 242 21.34 19.97 1.43
C ALA A 242 19.88 20.32 1.74
N ARG A 243 19.19 21.02 0.83
CA ARG A 243 17.73 21.08 0.90
C ARG A 243 17.20 19.67 0.67
N SER A 244 16.44 19.17 1.63
CA SER A 244 15.52 18.07 1.40
C SER A 244 14.57 18.53 0.29
N VAL A 245 14.84 18.13 -0.96
CA VAL A 245 13.97 18.36 -2.11
C VAL A 245 12.60 17.69 -1.91
N HIS A 246 12.50 16.83 -0.90
CA HIS A 246 11.40 15.89 -0.69
C HIS A 246 10.44 16.29 0.44
N GLN A 247 10.77 17.27 1.28
CA GLN A 247 9.95 17.68 2.42
C GLN A 247 10.13 19.18 2.72
N THR A 248 9.01 19.93 2.74
CA THR A 248 8.97 21.39 2.96
C THR A 248 8.54 21.78 4.38
N LEU A 249 8.57 20.83 5.32
CA LEU A 249 8.15 21.06 6.70
C LEU A 249 9.20 21.90 7.45
N PRO A 250 8.76 22.78 8.38
CA PRO A 250 9.67 23.47 9.29
C PRO A 250 10.45 22.48 10.17
N LEU A 251 11.59 22.90 10.71
CA LEU A 251 12.38 22.10 11.64
C LEU A 251 12.02 22.44 13.09
N ARG A 252 11.97 21.43 13.96
CA ARG A 252 11.78 21.60 15.42
C ARG A 252 13.09 21.74 16.20
N VAL A 253 14.22 21.52 15.54
CA VAL A 253 15.58 21.54 16.08
C VAL A 253 16.49 22.38 15.18
N SER A 254 17.62 22.85 15.72
CA SER A 254 18.59 23.62 14.94
C SER A 254 19.41 22.72 14.00
N GLN A 255 20.04 23.32 12.98
CA GLN A 255 20.97 22.58 12.12
C GLN A 255 22.16 22.00 12.90
N ASP A 256 22.68 22.72 13.89
CA ASP A 256 23.76 22.24 14.76
C ASP A 256 23.34 20.99 15.54
N GLU A 257 22.09 20.93 16.00
CA GLU A 257 21.54 19.75 16.67
C GLU A 257 21.38 18.57 15.70
N ILE A 258 20.91 18.82 14.46
CA ILE A 258 20.86 17.79 13.42
C ILE A 258 22.25 17.20 13.16
N ASN A 259 23.25 18.07 13.00
CA ASN A 259 24.63 17.68 12.76
C ASN A 259 25.19 16.85 13.92
N ALA A 260 25.05 17.34 15.16
CA ALA A 260 25.54 16.63 16.34
C ALA A 260 24.90 15.24 16.49
N MET A 261 23.61 15.10 16.14
CA MET A 261 22.92 13.81 16.15
C MET A 261 23.51 12.83 15.14
N VAL A 262 23.71 13.27 13.89
CA VAL A 262 24.29 12.45 12.82
C VAL A 262 25.76 12.10 13.08
N GLU A 263 26.51 13.00 13.72
CA GLU A 263 27.91 12.83 14.11
C GLU A 263 28.11 11.94 15.36
N GLY A 264 27.01 11.47 15.98
CA GLY A 264 27.06 10.39 16.98
C GLY A 264 26.53 10.75 18.36
N ARG A 265 26.13 12.00 18.63
CA ARG A 265 25.50 12.38 19.92
C ARG A 265 24.19 11.62 20.17
N GLY A 266 23.50 11.24 19.09
CA GLY A 266 22.25 10.48 19.10
C GLY A 266 22.39 8.96 18.96
N GLY A 267 23.63 8.45 18.90
CA GLY A 267 23.94 7.12 18.40
C GLY A 267 24.49 7.17 16.97
N ALA A 268 25.31 6.18 16.61
CA ALA A 268 25.87 6.08 15.28
C ALA A 268 24.77 5.74 14.25
N LEU A 269 24.89 6.25 13.02
CA LEU A 269 24.05 5.80 11.92
C LEU A 269 24.15 4.27 11.82
N ALA A 270 23.00 3.62 11.69
CA ALA A 270 22.90 2.16 11.59
C ALA A 270 21.82 1.76 10.58
N CYS A 271 21.69 2.55 9.51
CA CYS A 271 20.71 2.29 8.48
C CYS A 271 21.06 0.98 7.76
N THR A 272 20.06 0.13 7.62
CA THR A 272 20.15 -1.18 6.97
C THR A 272 19.30 -1.26 5.71
N HIS A 273 18.55 -0.20 5.42
CA HIS A 273 17.58 -0.15 4.35
C HIS A 273 18.02 0.79 3.23
N PHE A 274 18.34 0.21 2.06
CA PHE A 274 18.88 0.96 0.94
C PHE A 274 17.98 2.11 0.46
N ASP A 275 16.67 1.91 0.49
CA ASP A 275 15.70 2.88 0.00
C ASP A 275 15.63 4.16 0.85
N ALA A 276 16.04 4.09 2.13
CA ALA A 276 16.27 5.28 2.95
C ALA A 276 17.69 5.83 2.75
N PHE A 277 18.70 4.96 2.78
CA PHE A 277 20.11 5.34 2.67
C PHE A 277 20.46 6.09 1.37
N ARG A 278 19.82 5.76 0.25
CA ARG A 278 20.12 6.42 -1.04
C ARG A 278 19.86 7.93 -1.05
N PHE A 279 19.04 8.41 -0.11
CA PHE A 279 18.72 9.84 0.07
C PHE A 279 19.62 10.56 1.05
N PHE A 280 20.53 9.86 1.76
CA PHE A 280 21.49 10.53 2.63
C PHE A 280 22.29 11.55 1.83
N THR A 281 22.66 12.66 2.49
CA THR A 281 23.58 13.61 1.89
C THR A 281 24.91 12.92 1.58
N PRO A 282 25.65 13.38 0.55
CA PRO A 282 26.98 12.83 0.25
C PRO A 282 27.89 12.74 1.48
N GLU A 283 27.78 13.71 2.40
CA GLU A 283 28.56 13.84 3.62
C GLU A 283 28.09 12.88 4.73
N ALA A 284 26.79 12.54 4.78
CA ALA A 284 26.27 11.58 5.76
C ALA A 284 26.49 10.11 5.35
N LYS A 285 26.59 9.81 4.05
CA LYS A 285 26.79 8.42 3.57
C LYS A 285 27.99 7.71 4.21
N PRO A 286 29.20 8.30 4.26
CA PRO A 286 30.37 7.67 4.86
C PRO A 286 30.22 7.38 6.36
N LEU A 287 29.30 8.07 7.05
CA LEU A 287 29.05 7.87 8.48
C LEU A 287 28.20 6.62 8.77
N ASN A 288 27.54 6.05 7.76
CA ASN A 288 26.85 4.76 7.92
C ASN A 288 27.86 3.61 7.82
N PRO A 289 27.93 2.68 8.81
CA PRO A 289 28.92 1.61 8.85
C PRO A 289 28.91 0.70 7.62
N VAL A 290 27.74 0.52 6.99
CA VAL A 290 27.60 -0.28 5.78
C VAL A 290 27.17 0.63 4.64
N GLN A 291 27.95 0.66 3.56
CA GLN A 291 27.56 1.37 2.34
C GLN A 291 26.54 0.53 1.58
N LEU A 292 25.27 0.94 1.64
CA LEU A 292 24.18 0.14 1.10
C LEU A 292 24.06 0.33 -0.41
N GLU A 293 23.87 -0.79 -1.11
CA GLU A 293 23.52 -0.84 -2.52
C GLU A 293 22.20 -1.61 -2.71
N ARG A 294 21.49 -1.33 -3.81
CA ARG A 294 20.24 -2.02 -4.14
C ARG A 294 20.43 -3.54 -4.19
N VAL A 295 21.51 -4.00 -4.82
CA VAL A 295 21.80 -5.44 -4.96
C VAL A 295 21.98 -6.12 -3.60
N GLY A 296 22.47 -5.38 -2.61
CA GLY A 296 22.66 -5.86 -1.24
C GLY A 296 21.40 -5.87 -0.38
N GLN A 297 20.23 -5.42 -0.87
CA GLN A 297 19.02 -5.28 -0.06
C GLN A 297 18.65 -6.59 0.68
N ARG A 298 18.73 -7.74 0.00
CA ARG A 298 18.45 -9.05 0.61
C ARG A 298 19.35 -9.36 1.80
N SER A 299 20.61 -8.93 1.73
CA SER A 299 21.62 -9.18 2.77
C SER A 299 21.52 -8.20 3.94
N ASN A 300 21.03 -6.97 3.66
CA ASN A 300 21.12 -5.87 4.62
C ASN A 300 19.80 -5.61 5.36
N ASP A 301 18.64 -5.69 4.71
CA ASP A 301 17.36 -5.33 5.35
C ASP A 301 17.14 -6.14 6.65
N GLN A 302 16.92 -5.42 7.74
CA GLN A 302 16.69 -6.00 9.08
C GLN A 302 15.21 -5.96 9.47
N PRO A 303 14.73 -6.93 10.25
CA PRO A 303 13.30 -7.04 10.57
C PRO A 303 12.84 -5.96 11.57
N GLY A 304 13.77 -5.36 12.31
CA GLY A 304 13.50 -4.21 13.18
C GLY A 304 13.36 -2.88 12.41
N CYS A 305 13.83 -2.79 11.17
CA CYS A 305 13.80 -1.53 10.43
C CYS A 305 12.35 -1.08 10.16
N VAL A 306 12.01 0.14 10.57
CA VAL A 306 10.70 0.76 10.32
C VAL A 306 10.35 0.75 8.83
N HIS A 307 11.33 1.03 7.96
CA HIS A 307 11.11 1.05 6.52
C HIS A 307 10.96 -0.33 5.89
N ALA A 308 11.74 -1.33 6.33
CA ALA A 308 11.54 -2.71 5.86
C ALA A 308 10.15 -3.26 6.26
N ASN A 309 9.63 -2.80 7.40
CA ASN A 309 8.26 -3.11 7.85
C ASN A 309 7.20 -2.33 7.05
N MET A 310 7.44 -1.05 6.77
CA MET A 310 6.58 -0.21 5.92
C MET A 310 6.47 -0.77 4.49
N ASP A 311 7.57 -1.30 3.96
CA ASP A 311 7.68 -1.91 2.64
C ASP A 311 6.84 -3.18 2.46
N LEU A 312 6.35 -3.80 3.54
CA LEU A 312 5.38 -4.90 3.41
C LEU A 312 4.13 -4.46 2.63
N PHE A 313 3.75 -3.19 2.72
CA PHE A 313 2.69 -2.62 1.89
C PHE A 313 3.08 -2.56 0.40
N LYS A 314 4.31 -2.13 0.08
CA LYS A 314 4.85 -2.16 -1.29
C LYS A 314 4.79 -3.56 -1.90
N TRP A 315 5.20 -4.58 -1.13
CA TRP A 315 5.17 -5.96 -1.61
C TRP A 315 3.74 -6.48 -1.77
N ALA A 316 2.84 -6.12 -0.86
CA ALA A 316 1.42 -6.45 -0.98
C ALA A 316 0.78 -5.81 -2.23
N LEU A 317 1.10 -4.55 -2.54
CA LEU A 317 0.64 -3.87 -3.76
C LEU A 317 1.13 -4.56 -5.03
N ARG A 318 2.35 -5.11 -5.04
CA ARG A 318 2.88 -5.85 -6.20
C ARG A 318 2.20 -7.21 -6.43
N LEU A 319 1.63 -7.79 -5.37
CA LEU A 319 0.83 -9.00 -5.46
C LEU A 319 -0.64 -8.70 -5.80
N TRP A 320 -1.10 -7.47 -5.64
CA TRP A 320 -2.44 -7.08 -6.06
C TRP A 320 -2.55 -7.22 -7.60
N PRO A 321 -3.60 -7.87 -8.12
CA PRO A 321 -4.82 -8.24 -7.40
C PRO A 321 -4.93 -9.73 -7.02
N LEU A 322 -3.84 -10.50 -7.14
CA LEU A 322 -3.79 -11.91 -6.76
C LEU A 322 -3.72 -12.13 -5.23
N LEU A 323 -3.50 -11.06 -4.45
CA LEU A 323 -3.52 -11.07 -3.00
C LEU A 323 -4.90 -10.68 -2.45
N PRO A 324 -5.48 -11.42 -1.51
CA PRO A 324 -6.68 -11.00 -0.79
C PRO A 324 -6.52 -9.60 -0.18
N SER A 325 -7.50 -8.73 -0.41
CA SER A 325 -7.49 -7.33 0.01
C SER A 325 -7.32 -7.14 1.52
N GLU A 326 -7.73 -8.10 2.34
CA GLU A 326 -7.55 -8.08 3.79
C GLU A 326 -6.06 -8.11 4.18
N LYS A 327 -5.24 -8.86 3.43
CA LYS A 327 -3.78 -8.91 3.63
C LYS A 327 -3.13 -7.59 3.21
N LEU A 328 -3.61 -7.00 2.11
CA LEU A 328 -3.19 -5.66 1.69
C LEU A 328 -3.54 -4.59 2.74
N ALA A 329 -4.75 -4.64 3.30
CA ALA A 329 -5.19 -3.73 4.35
C ALA A 329 -4.38 -3.87 5.65
N ASN A 330 -4.01 -5.10 6.05
CA ASN A 330 -3.10 -5.32 7.18
C ASN A 330 -1.72 -4.70 6.95
N ALA A 331 -1.20 -4.81 5.74
CA ALA A 331 0.08 -4.21 5.37
C ALA A 331 0.00 -2.67 5.32
N LEU A 332 -1.11 -2.11 4.83
CA LEU A 332 -1.37 -0.67 4.85
C LEU A 332 -1.41 -0.12 6.28
N GLU A 333 -2.15 -0.77 7.18
CA GLU A 333 -2.26 -0.36 8.59
C GLU A 333 -0.89 -0.34 9.29
N LEU A 334 -0.05 -1.34 9.01
CA LEU A 334 1.33 -1.36 9.49
C LEU A 334 2.17 -0.24 8.87
N ALA A 335 2.05 0.00 7.56
CA ALA A 335 2.81 1.04 6.87
C ALA A 335 2.46 2.44 7.38
N VAL A 336 1.18 2.71 7.66
CA VAL A 336 0.72 3.94 8.33
C VAL A 336 1.37 4.08 9.70
N SER A 337 1.34 3.02 10.51
CA SER A 337 1.95 3.05 11.85
C SER A 337 3.48 3.26 11.79
N CYS A 338 4.15 2.67 10.79
CA CYS A 338 5.58 2.88 10.56
C CYS A 338 5.87 4.32 10.17
N ARG A 339 5.11 4.88 9.23
CA ARG A 339 5.28 6.27 8.78
C ARG A 339 4.96 7.28 9.88
N MET A 340 4.01 6.99 10.77
CA MET A 340 3.77 7.82 11.95
C MET A 340 5.00 7.89 12.85
N LEU A 341 5.59 6.75 13.22
CA LEU A 341 6.80 6.74 14.05
C LEU A 341 7.97 7.44 13.34
N ASP A 342 8.13 7.19 12.05
CA ASP A 342 9.13 7.79 11.19
C ASP A 342 9.06 9.33 11.21
N MET A 343 7.86 9.88 11.00
CA MET A 343 7.62 11.32 11.06
C MET A 343 7.80 11.87 12.47
N ARG A 344 7.25 11.24 13.51
CA ARG A 344 7.39 11.71 14.90
C ARG A 344 8.85 11.77 15.36
N ALA A 345 9.70 10.88 14.87
CA ALA A 345 11.13 10.85 15.21
C ALA A 345 12.01 11.77 14.35
N SER A 346 11.44 12.35 13.30
CA SER A 346 12.15 13.24 12.38
C SER A 346 12.51 14.59 13.06
N PRO A 347 13.42 15.38 12.46
CA PRO A 347 13.72 16.73 12.92
C PRO A 347 12.69 17.77 12.46
N TYR A 348 11.60 17.35 11.81
CA TYR A 348 10.52 18.24 11.37
C TYR A 348 9.58 18.58 12.51
N ASP A 349 9.06 19.81 12.48
CA ASP A 349 7.97 20.27 13.33
C ASP A 349 6.63 19.88 12.70
N LEU A 350 5.85 19.09 13.45
CA LEU A 350 4.58 18.51 13.06
C LEU A 350 3.40 19.13 13.81
N THR A 351 3.62 20.20 14.60
CA THR A 351 2.58 20.85 15.40
C THR A 351 1.39 21.33 14.58
N ALA A 352 1.63 21.79 13.34
CA ALA A 352 0.58 22.14 12.39
C ALA A 352 -0.15 20.91 11.78
N HIS A 353 0.38 19.71 11.99
CA HIS A 353 -0.02 18.45 11.36
C HIS A 353 -0.57 17.45 12.39
N GLY A 354 -1.68 17.79 13.03
CA GLY A 354 -2.45 16.85 13.83
C GLY A 354 -3.76 17.49 14.23
N LYS A 355 -4.87 16.79 14.05
CA LYS A 355 -6.17 17.13 14.64
C LYS A 355 -6.37 16.32 15.92
N VAL A 356 -5.52 16.52 16.92
CA VAL A 356 -5.77 15.91 18.24
C VAL A 356 -7.02 16.61 18.77
N PRO A 357 -8.16 15.94 18.92
CA PRO A 357 -9.28 16.55 19.62
C PRO A 357 -8.87 16.72 21.08
N ASP A 358 -9.32 17.79 21.71
CA ASP A 358 -8.97 18.22 23.08
C ASP A 358 -9.33 17.21 24.21
N THR A 359 -9.74 15.98 23.88
CA THR A 359 -10.35 15.02 24.82
C THR A 359 -9.55 13.76 25.14
N VAL A 360 -8.29 13.59 24.71
CA VAL A 360 -7.55 12.34 25.04
C VAL A 360 -6.16 12.60 25.60
N VAL A 361 -6.09 12.95 26.89
CA VAL A 361 -4.93 12.69 27.74
C VAL A 361 -5.33 11.63 28.77
N GLY A 362 -5.19 10.37 28.41
CA GLY A 362 -5.36 9.22 29.30
C GLY A 362 -4.08 8.39 29.32
N ARG A 363 -3.36 8.41 30.44
CA ARG A 363 -2.24 7.50 30.70
C ARG A 363 -2.75 6.05 30.76
N GLY A 364 -2.19 5.19 29.92
CA GLY A 364 -2.15 3.74 30.12
C GLY A 364 -3.15 2.91 29.30
N GLY A 365 -2.68 1.77 28.79
CA GLY A 365 -3.51 0.67 28.28
C GLY A 365 -3.47 0.48 26.77
N GLY A 366 -2.97 -0.68 26.34
CA GLY A 366 -2.66 -0.99 24.93
C GLY A 366 -3.83 -0.92 23.96
N ARG A 367 -3.55 -0.50 22.73
CA ARG A 367 -4.49 -0.56 21.60
C ARG A 367 -4.34 -1.90 20.87
N VAL A 368 -5.38 -2.71 20.95
CA VAL A 368 -5.62 -3.83 20.02
C VAL A 368 -6.06 -3.23 18.68
N GLY A 369 -5.60 -3.83 17.58
CA GLY A 369 -5.60 -3.28 16.21
C GLY A 369 -6.92 -2.71 15.68
N GLY A 370 -6.78 -1.70 14.82
CA GLY A 370 -7.86 -0.92 14.22
C GLY A 370 -7.64 0.58 14.41
N LEU A 371 -7.13 1.28 13.38
CA LEU A 371 -7.11 2.76 13.33
C LEU A 371 -8.35 3.28 12.57
N PRO A 372 -9.29 3.95 13.25
CA PRO A 372 -9.75 5.30 12.85
C PRO A 372 -10.30 6.17 14.02
N PRO A 373 -10.80 7.42 13.82
CA PRO A 373 -10.46 8.51 12.90
C PRO A 373 -10.36 9.84 13.68
N GLU A 374 -9.47 9.98 14.63
CA GLU A 374 -9.15 11.28 15.25
C GLU A 374 -7.62 11.32 15.37
N ALA A 375 -7.00 12.44 15.01
CA ALA A 375 -5.68 12.46 14.37
C ALA A 375 -4.61 11.55 14.96
N TRP A 376 -3.72 11.13 14.06
CA TRP A 376 -2.43 10.65 14.48
C TRP A 376 -1.76 11.71 15.36
N ASP A 377 -1.15 11.25 16.45
CA ASP A 377 -0.48 12.10 17.42
C ASP A 377 0.79 12.72 16.80
N PRO A 378 0.83 14.05 16.57
CA PRO A 378 2.01 14.71 16.02
C PRO A 378 3.13 14.88 17.03
N THR A 379 2.93 14.49 18.30
CA THR A 379 3.91 14.69 19.36
C THR A 379 5.24 14.06 18.98
N PRO A 380 6.34 14.85 18.90
CA PRO A 380 7.64 14.35 18.51
C PRO A 380 8.15 13.28 19.47
N VAL A 381 8.71 12.21 18.91
CA VAL A 381 9.59 11.29 19.64
C VAL A 381 10.98 11.93 19.61
N ARG A 382 11.37 12.56 20.71
CA ARG A 382 12.58 13.39 20.82
C ARG A 382 13.86 12.57 20.90
N ILE A 383 14.24 11.92 19.79
CA ILE A 383 15.41 11.03 19.75
C ILE A 383 16.75 11.73 20.07
N GLU A 384 16.78 13.07 20.11
CA GLU A 384 17.89 13.86 20.64
C GLU A 384 18.14 13.61 22.14
N THR A 385 17.11 13.20 22.89
CA THR A 385 17.23 12.83 24.30
C THR A 385 17.35 11.32 24.49
N GLU A 386 17.86 10.89 25.64
CA GLU A 386 17.94 9.46 25.97
C GLU A 386 16.54 8.85 26.14
N GLU A 387 15.62 9.59 26.75
CA GLU A 387 14.23 9.18 26.96
C GLU A 387 13.51 8.99 25.63
N GLY A 388 13.68 9.90 24.67
CA GLY A 388 13.07 9.78 23.36
C GLY A 388 13.65 8.62 22.54
N ARG A 389 14.94 8.29 22.71
CA ARG A 389 15.51 7.06 22.11
C ARG A 389 14.93 5.79 22.72
N LYS A 390 14.69 5.76 24.04
CA LYS A 390 13.99 4.65 24.70
C LYS A 390 12.56 4.51 24.21
N GLU A 391 11.82 5.63 24.08
CA GLU A 391 10.47 5.65 23.50
C GLU A 391 10.48 5.12 22.05
N TYR A 392 11.39 5.61 21.21
CA TYR A 392 11.53 5.14 19.83
C TYR A 392 11.80 3.65 19.78
N GLN A 393 12.77 3.16 20.56
CA GLN A 393 13.14 1.75 20.58
C GLN A 393 11.97 0.86 20.98
N GLN A 394 11.17 1.27 21.97
CA GLN A 394 9.96 0.56 22.36
C GLN A 394 8.94 0.52 21.20
N ALA A 395 8.63 1.67 20.60
CA ALA A 395 7.71 1.76 19.48
C ALA A 395 8.18 0.94 18.25
N GLN A 396 9.50 0.95 17.98
CA GLN A 396 10.13 0.16 16.93
C GLN A 396 9.99 -1.35 17.20
N ALA A 397 10.20 -1.77 18.45
CA ALA A 397 10.01 -3.16 18.86
C ALA A 397 8.55 -3.60 18.70
N GLU A 398 7.59 -2.76 19.07
CA GLU A 398 6.15 -3.04 18.89
C GLU A 398 5.78 -3.17 17.40
N LEU A 399 6.27 -2.27 16.54
CA LEU A 399 6.09 -2.36 15.09
C LEU A 399 6.71 -3.62 14.50
N TYR A 400 7.91 -3.99 14.97
CA TYR A 400 8.55 -5.25 14.59
C TYR A 400 7.64 -6.44 14.94
N GLN A 401 7.13 -6.54 16.17
CA GLN A 401 6.24 -7.62 16.59
C GLN A 401 4.96 -7.67 15.74
N ARG A 402 4.34 -6.51 15.48
CA ARG A 402 3.16 -6.39 14.61
C ARG A 402 3.45 -6.77 13.16
N SER A 403 4.69 -6.57 12.68
CA SER A 403 5.10 -6.91 11.31
C SER A 403 5.22 -8.41 11.08
N MET A 404 5.56 -9.20 12.12
CA MET A 404 5.82 -10.64 11.99
C MET A 404 4.63 -11.42 11.40
N PRO A 405 3.39 -11.31 11.93
CA PRO A 405 2.25 -11.99 11.32
C PRO A 405 1.92 -11.49 9.92
N VAL A 406 2.09 -10.18 9.63
CA VAL A 406 1.85 -9.60 8.29
C VAL A 406 2.83 -10.22 7.29
N ARG A 407 4.13 -10.22 7.61
CA ARG A 407 5.18 -10.78 6.76
C ARG A 407 5.00 -12.28 6.52
N ARG A 408 4.74 -13.07 7.57
CA ARG A 408 4.43 -14.50 7.43
C ARG A 408 3.21 -14.74 6.54
N SER A 409 2.17 -13.92 6.69
CA SER A 409 0.97 -14.02 5.84
C SER A 409 1.28 -13.73 4.36
N LEU A 410 2.12 -12.74 4.07
CA LEU A 410 2.55 -12.44 2.69
C LEU A 410 3.43 -13.57 2.13
N MET A 411 4.41 -14.06 2.89
CA MET A 411 5.28 -15.16 2.45
C MET A 411 4.49 -16.42 2.13
N ARG A 412 3.56 -16.86 3.01
CA ARG A 412 2.69 -18.01 2.73
C ARG A 412 1.86 -17.81 1.45
N HIS A 413 1.41 -16.59 1.19
CA HIS A 413 0.66 -16.29 -0.04
C HIS A 413 1.55 -16.36 -1.28
N MET A 414 2.79 -15.87 -1.18
CA MET A 414 3.79 -15.99 -2.24
C MET A 414 4.16 -17.46 -2.50
N ASP A 415 4.38 -18.26 -1.45
CA ASP A 415 4.68 -19.69 -1.56
C ASP A 415 3.55 -20.42 -2.31
N ARG A 416 2.28 -20.22 -1.93
CA ARG A 416 1.13 -20.80 -2.65
C ARG A 416 1.07 -20.37 -4.12
N LEU A 417 1.35 -19.10 -4.41
CA LEU A 417 1.33 -18.59 -5.78
C LEU A 417 2.47 -19.21 -6.62
N LEU A 418 3.64 -19.39 -6.02
CA LEU A 418 4.79 -20.05 -6.65
C LEU A 418 4.53 -21.54 -6.88
N ASP A 419 3.85 -22.22 -5.95
CA ASP A 419 3.42 -23.61 -6.11
C ASP A 419 2.44 -23.75 -7.28
N VAL A 420 1.47 -22.83 -7.40
CA VAL A 420 0.53 -22.82 -8.54
C VAL A 420 1.25 -22.63 -9.86
N TRP A 421 2.27 -21.76 -9.94
CA TRP A 421 3.08 -21.60 -11.15
C TRP A 421 4.12 -22.69 -11.39
N GLY A 422 4.38 -23.55 -10.40
CA GLY A 422 5.31 -24.67 -10.51
C GLY A 422 4.65 -25.98 -10.95
N ARG A 423 3.34 -26.08 -10.76
CA ARG A 423 2.47 -27.07 -11.40
C ARG A 423 2.21 -26.66 -12.84
#